data_AF-A0A535N3I6-F1
#
_entry.id   AF-A0A535N3I6-F1
#
_cell.length_a   1.000
_cell.length_b   1.000
_cell.length_c   1.000
_cell.angle_alpha   90.00
_cell.angle_beta   90.00
_cell.angle_gamma   90.00
#
_symmetry.space_group_name_H-M   'P 1'
#
loop_
_entity.id
_entity.type
_entity.pdbx_description
1 polymer ?
#
loop_
_entity_poly.entity_id
_entity_poly.type
_entity_poly.pdbx_seq_one_letter_code
_entity_poly.pdbx_strand_id
1 'polypeptide(L)'
;FIAYYPAGNWADTRGRRYVLIPAFALLVVATVSLGWATTAVVFAILLALLGMASAFSGVPPAAMMADVLPARESARGVAIFRFGVDVGFTVGPLLAGLTAGAFGFTTAFAIAGVPALVALAVVSLSRETLVRERSA
;
A
#
# COMPACT_ATOMS: atom_id res chain seq x y z
N PHE A 1 5.49 1.94 14.90
CA PHE A 1 5.84 3.10 15.74
C PHE A 1 7.09 3.85 15.26
N ILE A 2 8.24 3.22 15.00
CA ILE A 2 9.46 3.94 14.54
C ILE A 2 9.37 4.45 13.08
N ALA A 3 8.68 3.74 12.18
CA ALA A 3 8.52 4.16 10.78
C ALA A 3 7.39 5.18 10.53
N TYR A 4 6.47 5.35 11.48
CA TYR A 4 5.29 6.22 11.32
C TYR A 4 5.63 7.72 11.46
N TYR A 5 6.65 8.06 12.27
CA TYR A 5 7.00 9.44 12.61
C TYR A 5 7.55 10.26 11.42
N PRO A 6 8.50 9.75 10.60
CA PRO A 6 8.95 10.48 9.41
C PRO A 6 7.93 10.46 8.26
N ALA A 7 7.05 9.46 8.21
CA ALA A 7 6.03 9.31 7.17
C ALA A 7 4.99 10.44 7.20
N GLY A 8 4.50 10.80 8.40
CA GLY A 8 3.54 11.89 8.56
C GLY A 8 4.16 13.24 8.18
N ASN A 9 5.37 13.52 8.66
CA ASN A 9 6.03 14.82 8.40
C ASN A 9 6.39 15.02 6.91
N TRP A 10 6.74 13.96 6.18
CA TRP A 10 6.98 14.05 4.73
C TRP A 10 5.69 14.05 3.90
N ALA A 11 4.64 13.35 4.35
CA ALA A 11 3.33 13.38 3.69
C ALA A 11 2.70 14.76 3.77
N ASP A 12 2.89 15.48 4.89
CA ASP A 12 2.33 16.81 5.11
C ASP A 12 3.13 17.93 4.42
N THR A 13 4.44 17.74 4.17
CA THR A 13 5.31 18.81 3.63
C THR A 13 5.60 18.74 2.12
N ARG A 14 5.56 17.54 1.49
CA ARG A 14 6.00 17.36 0.09
C ARG A 14 4.95 16.86 -0.89
N GLY A 15 3.74 16.53 -0.43
CA GLY A 15 2.72 15.91 -1.26
C GLY A 15 2.61 14.42 -1.03
N ARG A 16 1.36 13.96 -0.94
CA ARG A 16 1.03 12.56 -0.64
C ARG A 16 1.56 11.61 -1.71
N ARG A 17 1.69 12.06 -2.97
CA ARG A 17 2.23 11.26 -4.06
C ARG A 17 3.72 10.96 -3.88
N TYR A 18 4.48 11.91 -3.33
CA TYR A 18 5.92 11.75 -3.08
C TYR A 18 6.21 10.64 -2.05
N VAL A 19 5.27 10.38 -1.13
CA VAL A 19 5.38 9.30 -0.15
C VAL A 19 4.79 8.00 -0.67
N LEU A 20 3.64 8.06 -1.36
CA LEU A 20 2.94 6.86 -1.84
C LEU A 20 3.68 6.12 -2.95
N ILE A 21 4.25 6.83 -3.93
CA ILE A 21 4.95 6.19 -5.06
C ILE A 21 6.11 5.31 -4.58
N PRO A 22 7.10 5.80 -3.79
CA PRO A 22 8.19 4.95 -3.33
C PRO A 22 7.70 3.85 -2.38
N ALA A 23 6.65 4.10 -1.58
CA ALA A 23 6.07 3.09 -0.72
C ALA A 23 5.47 1.92 -1.51
N PHE A 24 4.64 2.21 -2.51
CA PHE A 24 4.05 1.17 -3.38
C PHE A 24 5.09 0.51 -4.27
N ALA A 25 6.09 1.24 -4.77
CA ALA A 25 7.20 0.64 -5.51
C ALA A 25 7.99 -0.34 -4.65
N LEU A 26 8.31 0.03 -3.41
CA LEU A 26 8.96 -0.86 -2.45
C LEU A 26 8.07 -2.06 -2.12
N LEU A 27 6.75 -1.85 -1.97
CA LEU A 27 5.79 -2.92 -1.70
C LEU A 27 5.79 -3.96 -2.84
N VAL A 28 5.76 -3.52 -4.09
CA VAL A 28 5.83 -4.40 -5.28
C VAL A 28 7.14 -5.17 -5.29
N VAL A 29 8.27 -4.46 -5.19
CA VAL A 29 9.59 -5.08 -5.27
C VAL A 29 9.81 -6.09 -4.14
N ALA A 30 9.45 -5.73 -2.89
CA ALA A 30 9.60 -6.63 -1.75
C ALA A 30 8.69 -7.86 -1.87
N THR A 31 7.41 -7.68 -2.26
CA THR A 31 6.45 -8.78 -2.40
C THR A 31 6.88 -9.77 -3.47
N VAL A 32 7.27 -9.27 -4.64
CA VAL A 32 7.75 -10.09 -5.75
C VAL A 32 9.03 -10.81 -5.33
N SER A 33 10.01 -10.08 -4.78
CA SER A 33 11.30 -10.66 -4.36
C SER A 33 11.19 -11.77 -3.31
N LEU A 34 10.14 -11.80 -2.47
CA LEU A 34 9.90 -12.89 -1.52
C LEU A 34 9.78 -14.24 -2.21
N GLY A 35 9.27 -14.28 -3.45
CA GLY A 35 9.15 -15.51 -4.23
C GLY A 35 10.48 -16.17 -4.61
N TRP A 36 11.59 -15.43 -4.57
CA TRP A 36 12.94 -15.91 -4.88
C TRP A 36 13.85 -15.97 -3.65
N ALA A 37 13.30 -15.74 -2.45
CA ALA A 37 14.09 -15.78 -1.23
C ALA A 37 14.52 -17.22 -0.92
N THR A 38 15.81 -17.51 -1.05
CA THR A 38 16.38 -18.84 -0.82
C THR A 38 16.90 -19.07 0.60
N THR A 39 17.02 -18.00 1.40
CA THR A 39 17.53 -18.07 2.78
C THR A 39 16.59 -17.35 3.75
N ALA A 40 16.54 -17.85 5.00
CA ALA A 40 15.72 -17.25 6.06
C ALA A 40 16.10 -15.78 6.35
N VAL A 41 17.39 -15.44 6.22
CA VAL A 41 17.88 -14.07 6.44
C VAL A 41 17.35 -13.13 5.35
N VAL A 42 17.44 -13.52 4.07
CA VAL A 42 16.89 -12.72 2.96
C VAL A 42 15.38 -12.57 3.11
N PHE A 43 14.69 -13.64 3.48
CA PHE A 43 13.24 -13.61 3.72
C PHE A 43 12.87 -12.63 4.86
N ALA A 44 13.59 -12.65 5.99
CA ALA A 44 13.37 -11.74 7.11
C ALA A 44 13.61 -10.27 6.74
N ILE A 45 14.66 -9.99 5.96
CA ILE A 45 14.95 -8.64 5.46
C ILE A 45 13.82 -8.15 4.55
N LEU A 46 13.37 -9.00 3.62
CA LEU A 46 12.27 -8.66 2.71
C LEU A 46 10.95 -8.43 3.46
N LEU A 47 10.66 -9.20 4.51
CA LEU A 47 9.51 -8.96 5.39
C LEU A 47 9.63 -7.64 6.15
N ALA A 48 10.82 -7.27 6.62
CA ALA A 48 11.04 -5.98 7.26
C ALA A 48 10.79 -4.81 6.29
N LEU A 49 11.27 -4.93 5.05
CA LEU A 49 11.01 -3.96 3.98
C LEU A 49 9.52 -3.90 3.62
N LEU A 50 8.85 -5.04 3.54
CA LEU A 50 7.41 -5.12 3.28
C LEU A 50 6.60 -4.44 4.39
N GLY A 51 6.96 -4.67 5.65
CA GLY A 51 6.32 -4.02 6.81
C GLY A 51 6.54 -2.51 6.80
N MET A 52 7.74 -2.05 6.42
CA MET A 52 8.03 -0.64 6.23
C MET A 52 7.16 -0.04 5.11
N ALA A 53 7.15 -0.64 3.92
CA ALA A 53 6.33 -0.20 2.79
C ALA A 53 4.83 -0.12 3.15
N SER A 54 4.34 -1.14 3.87
CA SER A 54 2.95 -1.19 4.33
C SER A 54 2.60 -0.02 5.25
N ALA A 55 3.50 0.33 6.19
CA ALA A 55 3.30 1.47 7.08
C ALA A 55 3.18 2.80 6.32
N PHE A 56 4.01 3.03 5.30
CA PHE A 56 3.93 4.25 4.48
C PHE A 56 2.69 4.27 3.57
N SER A 57 2.23 3.10 3.09
CA SER A 57 1.05 3.00 2.22
C SER A 57 -0.29 3.21 2.95
N GLY A 58 -0.35 2.91 4.25
CA GLY A 58 -1.59 2.98 5.04
C GLY A 58 -1.99 4.38 5.51
N VAL A 59 -1.05 5.32 5.61
CA VAL A 59 -1.29 6.68 6.12
C VAL A 59 -2.11 7.55 5.16
N PRO A 60 -1.82 7.59 3.83
CA PRO A 60 -2.46 8.55 2.95
C PRO A 60 -3.94 8.27 2.59
N PRO A 61 -4.42 7.02 2.42
CA PRO A 61 -5.83 6.76 2.05
C PRO A 61 -6.85 7.30 3.07
N ALA A 62 -6.57 7.16 4.37
CA ALA A 62 -7.45 7.66 5.43
C ALA A 62 -7.52 9.19 5.43
N ALA A 63 -6.38 9.85 5.23
CA ALA A 63 -6.31 11.30 5.14
C ALA A 63 -6.92 11.84 3.83
N MET A 64 -6.77 11.14 2.71
CA MET A 64 -7.40 11.50 1.43
C MET A 64 -8.92 11.39 1.48
N MET A 65 -9.45 10.39 2.19
CA MET A 65 -10.89 10.32 2.42
C MET A 65 -11.40 11.48 3.26
N ALA A 66 -10.65 11.89 4.29
CA ALA A 66 -11.03 13.05 5.10
C ALA A 66 -11.07 14.36 4.30
N ASP A 67 -10.17 14.53 3.33
CA ASP A 67 -10.09 15.77 2.52
C ASP A 67 -11.11 15.84 1.38
N VAL A 68 -11.50 14.69 0.81
CA VAL A 68 -12.34 14.65 -0.41
C VAL A 68 -13.83 14.47 -0.09
N LEU A 69 -14.17 13.83 1.04
CA LEU A 69 -15.57 13.53 1.37
C LEU A 69 -16.23 14.67 2.17
N PRO A 70 -17.40 15.16 1.76
CA PRO A 70 -18.23 16.02 2.59
C PRO A 70 -18.53 15.37 3.94
N ALA A 71 -18.63 16.16 5.02
CA ALA A 71 -18.84 15.64 6.38
C ALA A 71 -20.06 14.69 6.50
N ARG A 72 -21.08 14.86 5.67
CA ARG A 72 -22.29 14.03 5.63
C ARG A 72 -22.09 12.68 4.92
N GLU A 73 -21.09 12.56 4.05
CA GLU A 73 -20.80 11.36 3.25
C GLU A 73 -19.53 10.63 3.67
N SER A 74 -18.69 11.24 4.51
CA SER A 74 -17.43 10.69 5.00
C SER A 74 -17.58 9.29 5.61
N ALA A 75 -18.61 9.07 6.42
CA ALA A 75 -18.91 7.76 7.00
C ALA A 75 -19.19 6.69 5.93
N ARG A 76 -19.91 7.05 4.86
CA ARG A 76 -20.22 6.15 3.75
C ARG A 76 -18.98 5.84 2.91
N GLY A 77 -18.15 6.84 2.63
CA GLY A 77 -16.89 6.66 1.90
C GLY A 77 -15.91 5.76 2.65
N VAL A 78 -15.74 5.99 3.96
CA VAL A 78 -14.91 5.13 4.82
C VAL A 78 -15.47 3.71 4.90
N ALA A 79 -16.80 3.54 4.97
CA ALA A 79 -17.43 2.22 4.97
C ALA A 79 -17.13 1.44 3.68
N ILE A 80 -17.23 2.09 2.51
CA ILE A 80 -16.89 1.46 1.21
C ILE A 80 -15.42 1.07 1.15
N PHE A 81 -14.53 1.94 1.62
CA PHE A 81 -13.10 1.61 1.67
C PHE A 81 -12.80 0.42 2.58
N ARG A 82 -13.35 0.41 3.80
CA ARG A 82 -13.16 -0.70 4.75
C ARG A 82 -13.69 -2.00 4.18
N PHE A 83 -14.84 -1.96 3.51
CA PHE A 83 -15.35 -3.13 2.82
C PHE A 83 -14.36 -3.67 1.77
N GLY A 84 -13.73 -2.81 0.98
CA GLY A 84 -12.67 -3.21 0.05
C GLY A 84 -11.47 -3.87 0.74
N VAL A 85 -11.05 -3.32 1.89
CA VAL A 85 -9.96 -3.91 2.70
C VAL A 85 -10.35 -5.29 3.22
N ASP A 86 -11.55 -5.45 3.76
CA ASP A 86 -12.05 -6.71 4.32
C ASP A 86 -12.16 -7.80 3.23
N VAL A 87 -12.62 -7.43 2.03
CA VAL A 87 -12.61 -8.31 0.86
C VAL A 87 -11.19 -8.75 0.51
N GLY A 88 -10.24 -7.82 0.48
CA GLY A 88 -8.83 -8.12 0.25
C GLY A 88 -8.24 -9.09 1.29
N PHE A 89 -8.53 -8.87 2.57
CA PHE A 89 -8.11 -9.74 3.67
C PHE A 89 -8.71 -11.14 3.59
N THR A 90 -9.94 -11.26 3.09
CA THR A 90 -10.63 -12.54 2.95
C THR A 90 -10.15 -13.31 1.73
N VAL A 91 -10.07 -12.64 0.57
CA VAL A 91 -9.78 -13.27 -0.72
C VAL A 91 -8.27 -13.48 -0.91
N GLY A 92 -7.43 -12.60 -0.37
CA GLY A 92 -5.97 -12.62 -0.54
C GLY A 92 -5.32 -13.95 -0.14
N PRO A 93 -5.51 -14.43 1.11
CA PRO A 93 -4.94 -15.69 1.56
C PRO A 93 -5.45 -16.91 0.79
N LEU A 94 -6.72 -16.90 0.35
CA LEU A 94 -7.30 -17.98 -0.46
C LEU A 94 -6.61 -18.08 -1.81
N LEU A 95 -6.47 -16.97 -2.53
CA LEU A 95 -5.77 -16.93 -3.81
C LEU A 95 -4.28 -17.27 -3.65
N ALA A 96 -3.63 -16.74 -2.61
CA ALA A 96 -2.23 -17.05 -2.32
C ALA A 96 -2.02 -18.55 -2.02
N GLY A 97 -2.90 -19.17 -1.23
CA GLY A 97 -2.82 -20.60 -0.92
C GLY A 97 -3.06 -21.48 -2.14
N LEU A 98 -4.08 -21.18 -2.94
CA LEU A 98 -4.40 -21.94 -4.17
C LEU A 98 -3.26 -21.85 -5.20
N THR A 99 -2.73 -20.64 -5.42
CA THR A 99 -1.63 -20.42 -6.36
C THR A 99 -0.32 -21.03 -5.85
N ALA A 100 -0.04 -20.97 -4.55
CA ALA A 100 1.14 -21.61 -3.99
C ALA A 100 1.07 -23.14 -4.07
N GLY A 101 -0.12 -23.72 -3.85
CA GLY A 101 -0.34 -25.16 -3.98
C GLY A 101 -0.22 -25.67 -5.42
N ALA A 102 -0.67 -24.90 -6.41
CA ALA A 102 -0.68 -25.32 -7.82
C ALA A 102 0.62 -24.98 -8.57
N PHE A 103 1.22 -23.82 -8.31
CA PHE A 103 2.32 -23.25 -9.11
C PHE A 103 3.56 -22.88 -8.28
N GLY A 104 3.56 -23.21 -6.99
CA GLY A 104 4.66 -22.90 -6.07
C GLY A 104 4.65 -21.46 -5.54
N PHE A 105 5.47 -21.23 -4.51
CA PHE A 105 5.55 -19.94 -3.81
C PHE A 105 6.02 -18.79 -4.70
N THR A 106 6.95 -19.03 -5.62
CA THR A 106 7.47 -17.98 -6.52
C THR A 106 6.34 -17.36 -7.35
N THR A 107 5.49 -18.19 -7.94
CA THR A 107 4.33 -17.75 -8.73
C THR A 107 3.29 -17.08 -7.84
N ALA A 108 3.03 -17.62 -6.64
CA ALA A 108 2.08 -17.04 -5.70
C ALA A 108 2.47 -15.61 -5.27
N PHE A 109 3.75 -15.39 -4.94
CA PHE A 109 4.26 -14.07 -4.58
C PHE A 109 4.31 -13.10 -5.78
N ALA A 110 4.60 -13.59 -6.98
CA ALA A 110 4.51 -12.77 -8.19
C ALA A 110 3.08 -12.28 -8.46
N ILE A 111 2.08 -13.16 -8.32
CA ILE A 111 0.66 -12.80 -8.45
C ILE A 111 0.23 -11.83 -7.34
N ALA A 112 0.68 -12.06 -6.10
CA ALA A 112 0.40 -11.16 -4.97
C ALA A 112 0.97 -9.74 -5.16
N GLY A 113 1.97 -9.56 -6.02
CA GLY A 113 2.50 -8.25 -6.40
C GLY A 113 1.59 -7.45 -7.34
N VAL A 114 0.66 -8.10 -8.06
CA VAL A 114 -0.19 -7.45 -9.08
C VAL A 114 -1.11 -6.36 -8.49
N PRO A 115 -1.83 -6.58 -7.37
CA PRO A 115 -2.65 -5.52 -6.76
C PRO A 115 -1.83 -4.30 -6.32
N ALA A 116 -0.62 -4.53 -5.79
CA ALA A 116 0.29 -3.45 -5.40
C ALA A 116 0.79 -2.66 -6.63
N LEU A 117 1.03 -3.35 -7.75
CA LEU A 117 1.41 -2.71 -9.02
C LEU A 117 0.26 -1.86 -9.58
N VAL A 118 -0.97 -2.37 -9.52
CA VAL A 118 -2.17 -1.61 -9.93
C VAL A 118 -2.32 -0.36 -9.05
N ALA A 119 -2.15 -0.49 -7.73
CA ALA A 119 -2.19 0.65 -6.82
C ALA A 119 -1.11 1.69 -7.15
N LEU A 120 0.12 1.25 -7.43
CA LEU A 120 1.21 2.13 -7.89
C LEU A 120 0.85 2.86 -9.18
N ALA A 121 0.27 2.16 -10.17
CA ALA A 121 -0.19 2.75 -11.42
C ALA A 121 -1.30 3.79 -11.19
N VAL A 122 -2.29 3.48 -10.37
CA VAL A 122 -3.38 4.42 -10.04
C VAL A 122 -2.85 5.67 -9.34
N VAL A 123 -1.98 5.52 -8.33
CA VAL A 123 -1.38 6.65 -7.62
C VAL A 123 -0.51 7.50 -8.55
N SER A 124 0.26 6.86 -9.41
CA SER A 124 1.11 7.57 -10.37
C SER A 124 0.29 8.32 -11.43
N LEU A 125 -0.93 7.89 -11.75
CA LEU A 125 -1.83 8.60 -12.66
C LEU A 125 -2.73 9.63 -11.97
N SER A 126 -2.93 9.51 -10.66
CA SER A 126 -3.77 10.43 -9.88
C SER A 126 -3.14 11.83 -9.76
N ARG A 127 -3.98 12.88 -9.82
CA ARG A 127 -3.54 14.28 -9.62
C ARG A 127 -3.28 14.54 -8.13
N GLU A 128 -2.21 15.27 -7.84
CA GLU A 128 -1.79 15.65 -6.48
C GLU A 128 -2.96 16.32 -5.72
N THR A 129 -3.31 15.80 -4.55
CA THR A 129 -4.45 16.29 -3.74
C THR A 129 -4.06 17.37 -2.74
N LEU A 130 -2.79 17.77 -2.67
CA LEU A 130 -2.42 18.95 -1.87
C LEU A 130 -2.98 20.20 -2.55
N VAL A 131 -4.09 20.69 -2.02
CA VAL A 131 -4.47 22.10 -2.14
C VAL A 131 -3.36 22.88 -1.46
N ARG A 132 -2.46 23.47 -2.27
CA ARG A 132 -1.51 24.47 -1.81
C ARG A 132 -2.37 25.62 -1.28
N GLU A 133 -2.60 25.68 0.03
CA GLU A 133 -3.10 26.91 0.65
C GLU A 133 -2.03 27.97 0.36
N ARG A 134 -2.39 28.79 -0.61
CA ARG A 134 -1.67 29.98 -1.03
C ARG A 134 -1.85 30.98 0.09
N SER A 135 -1.05 30.84 1.15
CA SER A 135 -0.91 31.88 2.16
C SER A 135 -0.18 33.06 1.54
N ALA A 136 -0.91 34.18 1.53
CA ALA A 136 -0.58 35.46 0.93
C ALA A 136 0.69 36.11 1.49
#